data_AF-A0A511RGB9-F1
#
_entry.id   AF-A0A511RGB9-F1
#
_cell.length_a   1.000
_cell.length_b   1.000
_cell.length_c   1.000
_cell.angle_alpha   90.00
_cell.angle_beta   90.00
_cell.angle_gamma   90.00
#
_symmetry.space_group_name_H-M   'P 1'
#
loop_
_entity.id
_entity.type
_entity.pdbx_description
1 polymer ?
#
loop_
_entity_poly.entity_id
_entity_poly.type
_entity_poly.pdbx_seq_one_letter_code
_entity_poly.pdbx_strand_id
1 'polypeptide(L)'
;MAKRVWEAGVFVLFAVVGALSHSRGVTLPGVLETAVPLWLAWVLTARWRDPYEGPLANLFIVWVLALPLGVVLRSLLKGSLPTPELLPFLLVAMAFTLPFMALGRRLA
;
A
#
# COMPACT_ATOMS: atom_id res chain seq x y z
N MET A 1 -5.21 14.27 10.19
CA MET A 1 -6.37 13.53 9.62
C MET A 1 -6.26 13.39 8.10
N ALA A 2 -6.04 14.47 7.35
CA ALA A 2 -5.90 14.45 5.89
C ALA A 2 -4.89 13.43 5.35
N LYS A 3 -3.67 13.37 5.92
CA LYS A 3 -2.61 12.39 5.56
C LYS A 3 -3.13 10.93 5.55
N ARG A 4 -3.86 10.51 6.59
CA ARG A 4 -4.34 9.13 6.74
C ARG A 4 -5.44 8.76 5.76
N VAL A 5 -6.31 9.72 5.45
CA VAL A 5 -7.36 9.56 4.44
C VAL A 5 -6.74 9.44 3.05
N TRP A 6 -5.73 10.25 2.74
CA TRP A 6 -4.97 10.15 1.49
C TRP A 6 -4.33 8.77 1.32
N GLU A 7 -3.57 8.31 2.33
CA GLU A 7 -2.94 6.99 2.34
C GLU A 7 -3.95 5.86 2.10
N ALA A 8 -5.06 5.88 2.84
CA ALA A 8 -6.12 4.89 2.69
C ALA A 8 -6.71 4.94 1.27
N GLY A 9 -6.96 6.13 0.73
CA GLY A 9 -7.46 6.33 -0.62
C GLY A 9 -6.52 5.75 -1.69
N VAL A 10 -5.21 5.91 -1.53
CA VAL A 10 -4.21 5.33 -2.45
C VAL A 10 -4.26 3.80 -2.43
N PHE A 11 -4.36 3.18 -1.26
CA PHE A 11 -4.43 1.71 -1.16
C PHE A 11 -5.77 1.15 -1.65
N VAL A 12 -6.88 1.85 -1.42
CA VAL A 12 -8.19 1.51 -2.01
C VAL A 12 -8.13 1.62 -3.53
N LEU A 13 -7.56 2.70 -4.06
CA LEU A 13 -7.39 2.89 -5.50
C LEU A 13 -6.55 1.77 -6.12
N PHE A 14 -5.43 1.42 -5.49
CA PHE A 14 -4.60 0.29 -5.92
C PHE A 14 -5.39 -1.03 -5.95
N ALA A 15 -6.15 -1.34 -4.91
CA ALA A 15 -6.95 -2.56 -4.84
C ALA A 15 -8.05 -2.61 -5.91
N VAL A 16 -8.74 -1.49 -6.16
CA VAL A 16 -9.79 -1.38 -7.18
C VAL A 16 -9.20 -1.51 -8.59
N VAL A 17 -8.15 -0.75 -8.90
CA VAL A 17 -7.48 -0.83 -10.20
C VAL A 17 -6.93 -2.24 -10.43
N GLY A 18 -6.28 -2.82 -9.42
CA GLY A 18 -5.77 -4.19 -9.50
C GLY A 18 -6.87 -5.24 -9.72
N ALA A 19 -8.06 -5.07 -9.14
CA ALA A 19 -9.20 -5.95 -9.41
C ALA A 19 -9.68 -5.82 -10.87
N LEU A 20 -9.88 -4.60 -11.34
CA LEU A 20 -10.31 -4.31 -12.72
C LEU A 20 -9.31 -4.82 -13.76
N SER A 21 -8.01 -4.60 -13.54
CA SER A 21 -6.96 -5.05 -14.48
C SER A 21 -6.85 -6.58 -14.61
N HIS A 22 -7.37 -7.32 -13.63
CA HIS A 22 -7.42 -8.79 -13.67
C HIS A 22 -8.80 -9.31 -14.08
N SER A 23 -9.68 -8.45 -14.60
CA SER A 23 -11.07 -8.78 -14.95
C SER A 23 -11.85 -9.43 -13.79
N ARG A 24 -11.49 -9.09 -12.54
CA ARG A 24 -12.19 -9.55 -11.33
C ARG A 24 -13.26 -8.54 -10.96
N GLY A 25 -14.38 -9.03 -10.41
CA GLY A 25 -15.39 -8.16 -9.83
C GLY A 25 -14.82 -7.31 -8.69
N VAL A 26 -15.19 -6.03 -8.63
CA VAL A 26 -14.85 -5.14 -7.51
C VAL A 26 -15.85 -5.39 -6.40
N THR A 27 -15.42 -6.09 -5.35
CA THR A 27 -16.23 -6.36 -4.16
C THR A 27 -15.62 -5.68 -2.93
N LEU A 28 -16.46 -5.27 -1.97
CA LEU A 28 -15.98 -4.67 -0.74
C LEU A 28 -14.98 -5.59 0.01
N PRO A 29 -15.26 -6.90 0.22
CA PRO A 29 -14.28 -7.79 0.83
C PRO A 29 -12.96 -7.86 0.05
N GLY A 30 -13.00 -7.97 -1.28
CA GLY A 30 -11.78 -8.07 -2.10
C GLY A 30 -10.92 -6.80 -2.05
N VAL A 31 -11.55 -5.62 -1.98
CA VAL A 31 -10.86 -4.35 -1.78
C VAL A 31 -10.23 -4.30 -0.39
N LEU A 32 -10.98 -4.64 0.66
CA LEU A 32 -10.48 -4.60 2.05
C LEU A 32 -9.35 -5.60 2.30
N GLU A 33 -9.45 -6.81 1.75
CA GLU A 33 -8.39 -7.84 1.82
C GLU A 33 -7.04 -7.34 1.29
N THR A 34 -7.04 -6.37 0.38
CA THR A 34 -5.80 -5.82 -0.19
C THR A 34 -5.44 -4.48 0.44
N ALA A 35 -6.40 -3.56 0.58
CA ALA A 35 -6.13 -2.21 1.04
C ALA A 35 -5.80 -2.15 2.53
N VAL A 36 -6.51 -2.91 3.39
CA VAL A 36 -6.34 -2.83 4.84
C VAL A 36 -4.94 -3.29 5.29
N PRO A 37 -4.40 -4.44 4.84
CA PRO A 37 -3.07 -4.88 5.27
C PRO A 37 -1.96 -3.91 4.86
N LEU A 38 -2.04 -3.37 3.63
CA LEU A 38 -1.09 -2.40 3.11
C LEU A 38 -1.16 -1.08 3.88
N TRP A 39 -2.37 -0.58 4.14
CA TRP A 39 -2.59 0.64 4.90
C TRP A 39 -2.14 0.51 6.36
N LEU A 40 -2.44 -0.61 7.01
CA LEU A 40 -1.99 -0.86 8.38
C LEU A 40 -0.46 -0.91 8.48
N ALA A 41 0.21 -1.65 7.57
CA ALA A 41 1.66 -1.69 7.53
C ALA A 41 2.25 -0.28 7.33
N TRP A 42 1.70 0.50 6.40
CA TRP A 42 2.11 1.88 6.18
C TRP A 42 1.96 2.76 7.41
N VAL A 43 0.78 2.75 8.05
CA VAL A 43 0.53 3.58 9.24
C VAL A 43 1.45 3.20 10.38
N LEU A 44 1.71 1.91 10.59
CA LEU A 44 2.61 1.44 11.64
C LEU A 44 4.05 1.88 11.37
N THR A 45 4.56 1.72 10.15
CA THR A 45 5.91 2.19 9.77
C THR A 45 6.00 3.73 9.83
N ALA A 46 4.96 4.45 9.42
CA ALA A 46 4.90 5.90 9.43
C ALA A 46 4.85 6.51 10.84
N ARG A 47 4.51 5.72 11.89
CA ARG A 47 4.63 6.18 13.30
C ARG A 47 6.08 6.29 13.74
N TRP A 48 6.96 5.44 13.21
CA TRP A 48 8.39 5.49 13.51
C TRP A 48 9.08 6.62 12.73
N ARG A 49 8.62 6.91 11.51
CA ARG A 49 9.20 7.95 10.66
C ARG A 49 8.12 8.58 9.77
N ASP A 50 7.87 9.88 9.90
CA ASP A 50 6.86 10.55 9.07
C ASP A 50 7.32 10.61 7.60
N PRO A 51 6.60 9.99 6.64
CA PRO A 51 6.98 9.97 5.23
C PRO A 51 6.76 11.32 4.54
N TYR A 52 5.97 12.22 5.11
CA TYR A 52 5.56 13.50 4.52
C TYR A 52 6.34 14.70 5.06
N GLU A 53 7.05 14.54 6.18
CA GLU A 53 7.89 15.58 6.76
C GLU A 53 9.39 15.27 6.60
N GLY A 54 10.26 16.27 6.74
CA GLY A 54 11.72 16.10 6.72
C GLY A 54 12.32 15.79 5.33
N PRO A 55 13.41 15.01 5.23
CA PRO A 55 14.02 14.67 3.94
C PRO A 55 13.17 13.73 3.08
N LEU A 56 13.32 13.80 1.75
CA LEU A 56 12.64 12.89 0.80
C LEU A 56 12.95 11.40 1.08
N ALA A 57 14.13 11.12 1.64
CA ALA A 57 14.52 9.78 2.07
C ALA A 57 13.53 9.15 3.07
N ASN A 58 12.82 9.96 3.89
CA ASN A 58 11.82 9.44 4.83
C ASN A 58 10.70 8.70 4.10
N LEU A 59 10.17 9.29 3.02
CA LEU A 59 9.15 8.66 2.17
C LEU A 59 9.65 7.34 1.63
N PHE A 60 10.87 7.33 1.07
CA PHE A 60 11.44 6.14 0.46
C PHE A 60 11.68 5.03 1.49
N ILE A 61 12.20 5.35 2.67
CA ILE A 61 12.42 4.39 3.76
C ILE A 61 11.10 3.77 4.21
N VAL A 62 10.08 4.60 4.48
CA VAL A 62 8.76 4.10 4.89
C VAL A 62 8.15 3.24 3.78
N TRP A 63 8.26 3.66 2.52
CA TRP A 63 7.74 2.93 1.37
C TRP A 63 8.42 1.57 1.16
N VAL A 64 9.75 1.51 1.20
CA VAL A 64 10.49 0.24 1.05
C VAL A 64 10.21 -0.72 2.19
N LEU A 65 9.93 -0.25 3.40
CA LEU A 65 9.63 -1.12 4.55
C LEU A 65 8.16 -1.53 4.61
N ALA A 66 7.24 -0.58 4.46
CA ALA A 66 5.82 -0.80 4.65
C ALA A 66 5.20 -1.69 3.58
N LEU A 67 5.59 -1.53 2.31
CA LEU A 67 4.96 -2.25 1.21
C LEU A 67 5.24 -3.77 1.30
N PRO A 68 6.49 -4.24 1.46
CA PRO A 68 6.76 -5.65 1.70
C PRO A 68 6.03 -6.20 2.93
N LEU A 69 6.04 -5.47 4.05
CA LEU A 69 5.33 -5.88 5.27
C LEU A 69 3.84 -6.04 5.03
N GLY A 70 3.20 -5.10 4.33
CA GLY A 70 1.79 -5.15 4.01
C GLY A 70 1.43 -6.26 3.03
N VAL A 71 2.30 -6.55 2.05
CA VAL A 71 2.13 -7.68 1.12
C VAL A 71 2.20 -9.01 1.88
N VAL A 72 3.18 -9.18 2.78
CA VAL A 72 3.30 -10.37 3.62
C VAL A 72 2.07 -10.50 4.53
N LEU A 73 1.65 -9.42 5.19
CA LEU A 73 0.46 -9.42 6.05
C LEU A 73 -0.80 -9.81 5.27
N ARG A 74 -0.97 -9.31 4.05
CA ARG A 74 -2.06 -9.71 3.14
C ARG A 74 -2.01 -11.21 2.85
N SER A 75 -0.84 -11.76 2.50
CA SER A 75 -0.70 -13.19 2.21
C SER A 75 -1.05 -14.07 3.42
N LEU A 76 -0.61 -13.66 4.61
CA LEU A 76 -0.95 -14.34 5.87
C LEU A 76 -2.45 -14.33 6.14
N LEU A 77 -3.12 -13.18 5.97
CA LEU A 77 -4.57 -13.05 6.16
C LEU A 77 -5.38 -13.87 5.16
N LYS A 78 -4.85 -14.08 3.95
CA LYS A 78 -5.46 -14.96 2.96
C LYS A 78 -5.19 -16.44 3.19
N GLY A 79 -4.40 -16.80 4.21
CA GLY A 79 -3.98 -18.18 4.47
C GLY A 79 -3.10 -18.77 3.35
N SER A 80 -2.51 -17.93 2.51
CA SER A 80 -1.69 -18.35 1.38
C SER A 80 -0.21 -18.28 1.72
N LEU A 81 0.53 -19.34 1.42
CA LEU A 81 2.00 -19.31 1.44
C LEU A 81 2.53 -18.33 0.37
N PRO A 82 3.73 -17.77 0.55
CA PRO A 82 4.37 -16.96 -0.49
C PRO A 82 4.46 -17.76 -1.80
N THR A 83 3.85 -17.22 -2.86
CA THR A 83 3.92 -17.78 -4.20
C THR A 83 4.84 -16.93 -5.09
N PRO A 84 5.31 -17.43 -6.25
CA PRO A 84 6.12 -16.64 -7.18
C PRO A 84 5.47 -15.32 -7.62
N GLU A 85 4.13 -15.25 -7.62
CA GLU A 85 3.36 -14.05 -7.96
C GLU A 85 3.46 -12.94 -6.91
N LEU A 86 3.99 -13.23 -5.71
CA LEU A 86 4.18 -12.25 -4.64
C LEU A 86 5.16 -11.14 -5.04
N LEU A 87 6.23 -11.49 -5.78
CA LEU A 87 7.23 -10.52 -6.22
C LEU A 87 6.66 -9.56 -7.28
N PRO A 88 6.03 -10.01 -8.39
CA PRO A 88 5.32 -9.11 -9.30
C PRO A 88 4.27 -8.25 -8.61
N PHE A 89 3.49 -8.82 -7.68
CA PHE A 89 2.50 -8.07 -6.92
C PHE A 89 3.14 -6.93 -6.11
N LEU A 90 4.22 -7.23 -5.40
CA LEU A 90 4.98 -6.24 -4.62
C LEU A 90 5.53 -5.14 -5.52
N LEU A 91 6.18 -5.48 -6.64
CA LEU A 91 6.78 -4.50 -7.54
C LEU A 91 5.71 -3.56 -8.15
N VAL A 92 4.56 -4.11 -8.57
CA VAL A 92 3.45 -3.31 -9.09
C VAL A 92 2.85 -2.44 -7.99
N ALA A 93 2.65 -2.96 -6.77
CA ALA A 93 2.16 -2.17 -5.64
C ALA A 93 3.12 -1.01 -5.32
N MET A 94 4.42 -1.29 -5.26
CA MET A 94 5.46 -0.30 -5.02
C MET A 94 5.46 0.79 -6.09
N ALA A 95 5.52 0.41 -7.37
CA ALA A 95 5.52 1.34 -8.50
C ALA A 95 4.22 2.15 -8.59
N PHE A 96 3.06 1.52 -8.36
CA PHE A 96 1.76 2.18 -8.42
C PHE A 96 1.60 3.22 -7.31
N THR A 97 1.97 2.88 -6.07
CA THR A 97 1.74 3.74 -4.90
C THR A 97 2.71 4.92 -4.81
N LEU A 98 3.96 4.78 -5.24
CA LEU A 98 5.00 5.79 -5.05
C LEU A 98 4.63 7.18 -5.60
N PRO A 99 4.12 7.34 -6.85
CA PRO A 99 3.70 8.63 -7.37
C PRO A 99 2.61 9.30 -6.53
N PHE A 100 1.61 8.53 -6.06
CA PHE A 100 0.52 9.09 -5.24
C PHE A 100 0.99 9.44 -3.83
N MET A 101 1.89 8.67 -3.23
CA MET A 101 2.45 9.03 -1.93
C MET A 101 3.36 10.26 -2.05
N ALA A 102 4.12 10.38 -3.13
CA ALA A 102 4.91 11.59 -3.43
C ALA A 102 4.01 12.81 -3.68
N LEU A 103 2.84 12.63 -4.29
CA LEU A 103 1.84 13.69 -4.43
C LEU A 103 1.25 14.08 -3.06
N GLY A 104 0.88 13.10 -2.24
CA GLY A 104 0.41 13.34 -0.87
C GLY A 104 1.40 14.15 -0.03
N ARG A 105 2.70 13.89 -0.19
CA ARG A 105 3.77 14.68 0.44
C ARG A 105 3.76 16.16 0.04
N ARG A 106 3.37 16.49 -1.19
CA ARG A 106 3.31 17.88 -1.67
C ARG A 106 2.04 18.62 -1.24
N LEU A 107 1.00 17.88 -0.86
CA LEU A 107 -0.32 18.41 -0.51
C LEU A 107 -0.56 18.45 1.02
N ALA A 108 0.24 17.73 1.79
CA ALA A 108 0.17 17.63 3.25
C ALA A 108 1.05 18.67 3.95
#